data_AF-A0A8S4RUI2-F1
#
_entry.id   AF-A0A8S4RUI2-F1
#
_cell.length_a   1.000
_cell.length_b   1.000
_cell.length_c   1.000
_cell.angle_alpha   90.00
_cell.angle_beta   90.00
_cell.angle_gamma   90.00
#
_symmetry.space_group_name_H-M   'P 1'
#
loop_
_entity.id
_entity.type
_entity.pdbx_description
1 polymer ?
#
loop_
_entity_poly.entity_id
_entity_poly.type
_entity_poly.pdbx_seq_one_letter_code
_entity_poly.pdbx_strand_id
1 'polypeptide(L)'
;MERERRALSVRGNMLARRFARCTTQVKVTLFRAYCQSFYTCNLWTNYTQRAYSALRIQYNNVLRAVLRKPRHCSALAMFANALQCLIVHVDDFFAIMRRRAASMLCRLVSSTNTLLNTWANKLDSPLWRCWNGAHTGYRRAKPRAWFVGPV
;
A
#
# COMPACT_ATOMS: atom_id res chain seq x y z
N MET A 1 3.19 -2.91 -10.43
CA MET A 1 3.80 -2.37 -9.18
C MET A 1 5.02 -1.50 -9.42
N GLU A 2 5.97 -1.86 -10.29
CA GLU A 2 7.19 -1.06 -10.51
C GLU A 2 6.90 0.37 -11.00
N ARG A 3 5.89 0.56 -11.86
CA ARG A 3 5.40 1.88 -12.26
C ARG A 3 5.01 2.74 -11.07
N GLU A 4 4.14 2.23 -10.19
CA GLU A 4 3.73 2.95 -8.98
C GLU A 4 4.90 3.21 -8.05
N ARG A 5 5.83 2.26 -7.94
CA ARG A 5 7.06 2.44 -7.17
C ARG A 5 7.86 3.64 -7.69
N ARG A 6 8.10 3.74 -9.00
CA ARG A 6 8.80 4.89 -9.60
C ARG A 6 8.03 6.19 -9.39
N ALA A 7 6.72 6.18 -9.66
CA ALA A 7 5.85 7.33 -9.45
C ALA A 7 5.85 7.82 -7.99
N LEU A 8 5.90 6.91 -7.02
CA LEU A 8 6.00 7.25 -5.60
C LEU A 8 7.34 7.93 -5.27
N SER A 9 8.44 7.51 -5.91
CA SER A 9 9.75 8.17 -5.76
C SER A 9 9.70 9.61 -6.23
N VAL A 10 9.14 9.83 -7.42
CA VAL A 10 9.04 11.16 -8.04
C VAL A 10 8.16 12.08 -7.19
N ARG A 11 6.95 11.64 -6.84
CA ARG A 11 6.01 12.39 -5.99
C ARG A 11 6.64 12.70 -4.62
N GLY A 12 7.29 11.71 -4.02
CA GLY A 12 7.97 11.85 -2.74
C GLY A 12 9.12 12.87 -2.75
N ASN A 13 9.99 12.78 -3.74
CA ASN A 13 11.12 13.70 -3.90
C ASN A 13 10.67 15.12 -4.26
N MET A 14 9.56 15.25 -5.00
CA MET A 14 8.94 16.55 -5.26
C MET A 14 8.46 17.18 -3.95
N LEU A 15 7.72 16.42 -3.13
CA LEU A 15 7.21 16.91 -1.84
C LEU A 15 8.33 17.31 -0.87
N ALA A 16 9.34 16.45 -0.74
CA ALA A 16 10.46 16.68 0.16
C ALA A 16 11.27 17.94 -0.18
N ARG A 17 11.41 18.26 -1.48
CA ARG A 17 12.14 19.45 -1.94
C ARG A 17 11.29 20.72 -1.89
N ARG A 18 10.07 20.69 -2.45
CA ARG A 18 9.25 21.89 -2.60
C ARG A 18 8.59 22.35 -1.31
N PHE A 19 8.16 21.42 -0.46
CA PHE A 19 7.42 21.71 0.77
C PHE A 19 8.28 21.53 2.03
N ALA A 20 9.60 21.69 1.89
CA ALA A 20 10.55 21.38 2.95
C ALA A 20 10.40 22.29 4.19
N ARG A 21 10.00 23.55 3.97
CA ARG A 21 9.75 24.57 5.01
C ARG A 21 8.33 24.60 5.56
N CYS A 22 7.41 23.82 4.99
CA CYS A 22 6.01 23.83 5.43
C CYS A 22 5.82 23.16 6.79
N THR A 23 4.70 23.47 7.45
CA THR A 23 4.28 22.84 8.70
C THR A 23 4.07 21.33 8.52
N THR A 24 4.21 20.59 9.61
CA THR A 24 4.04 19.14 9.61
C THR A 24 2.65 18.73 9.12
N GLN A 25 1.60 19.46 9.50
CA GLN A 25 0.21 19.19 9.06
C GLN A 25 0.06 19.26 7.54
N VAL A 26 0.57 20.33 6.90
CA VAL A 26 0.52 20.48 5.44
C VAL A 26 1.28 19.35 4.74
N LYS A 27 2.46 18.98 5.26
CA LYS A 27 3.25 17.86 4.73
C LYS A 27 2.49 16.54 4.78
N VAL A 28 1.77 16.29 5.88
CA VAL A 28 0.94 15.09 6.05
C VAL A 28 -0.21 15.07 5.06
N THR A 29 -0.95 16.17 4.93
CA THR A 29 -2.06 16.27 3.99
C THR A 29 -1.60 16.06 2.55
N LEU A 30 -0.49 16.69 2.15
CA LEU A 30 0.09 16.50 0.82
C LEU A 30 0.58 15.06 0.61
N PHE A 31 1.19 14.46 1.62
CA PHE A 31 1.62 13.07 1.55
C PHE A 31 0.43 12.11 1.38
N ARG A 32 -0.69 12.33 2.10
CA ARG A 32 -1.92 11.55 1.93
C ARG A 32 -2.49 11.69 0.52
N ALA A 33 -2.58 12.92 0.01
CA ALA A 33 -3.13 13.18 -1.32
C ALA A 33 -2.28 12.58 -2.45
N TYR A 34 -0.97 12.81 -2.41
CA TYR A 34 -0.07 12.45 -3.53
C TYR A 34 0.52 11.05 -3.39
N CYS A 35 0.93 10.61 -2.19
CA CYS A 35 1.69 9.38 -2.01
C CYS A 35 0.84 8.17 -1.58
N GLN A 36 -0.33 8.39 -0.96
CA GLN A 36 -1.24 7.28 -0.58
C GLN A 36 -2.28 6.93 -1.66
N SER A 37 -2.30 7.66 -2.78
CA SER A 37 -3.03 7.24 -3.99
C SER A 37 -2.21 6.20 -4.76
N PHE A 38 -2.21 4.97 -4.24
CA PHE A 38 -1.66 3.83 -4.97
C PHE A 38 -2.62 3.48 -6.11
N TYR A 39 -2.35 4.04 -7.29
CA TYR A 39 -3.17 3.83 -8.46
C TYR A 39 -3.21 2.34 -8.82
N THR A 40 -4.40 1.81 -9.10
CA THR A 40 -4.66 0.38 -9.43
C THR A 40 -4.23 -0.65 -8.39
N CYS A 41 -3.94 -0.25 -7.14
CA CYS A 41 -3.49 -1.20 -6.09
C CYS A 41 -4.45 -2.38 -5.86
N ASN A 42 -5.75 -2.17 -6.08
CA ASN A 42 -6.78 -3.19 -5.91
C ASN A 42 -6.71 -4.31 -6.97
N LEU A 43 -6.06 -4.06 -8.11
CA LEU A 43 -5.93 -5.03 -9.20
C LEU A 43 -4.64 -5.86 -9.12
N TRP A 44 -3.80 -5.63 -8.10
CA TRP A 44 -2.53 -6.31 -7.97
C TRP A 44 -2.74 -7.72 -7.39
N THR A 45 -2.89 -8.71 -8.27
CA THR A 45 -3.07 -10.12 -7.86
C THR A 45 -1.78 -10.93 -7.96
N ASN A 46 -0.96 -10.61 -8.96
CA ASN A 46 0.27 -11.32 -9.29
C ASN A 46 1.48 -10.43 -9.03
N TYR A 47 2.01 -10.50 -7.81
CA TYR A 47 3.23 -9.81 -7.45
C TYR A 47 4.17 -10.70 -6.64
N THR A 48 5.47 -10.41 -6.75
CA THR A 48 6.48 -11.02 -5.90
C THR A 48 6.53 -10.33 -4.54
N GLN A 49 6.80 -11.10 -3.49
CA GLN A 49 6.99 -10.54 -2.14
C GLN A 49 8.13 -9.51 -2.11
N ARG A 50 9.16 -9.71 -2.94
CA ARG A 50 10.27 -8.76 -3.11
C ARG A 50 9.79 -7.41 -3.62
N ALA A 51 8.97 -7.38 -4.68
CA ALA A 51 8.44 -6.14 -5.22
C ALA A 51 7.52 -5.40 -4.23
N TYR A 52 6.72 -6.17 -3.47
CA TYR A 52 5.84 -5.61 -2.44
C TYR A 52 6.63 -5.02 -1.26
N SER A 53 7.64 -5.74 -0.77
CA SER A 53 8.55 -5.26 0.27
C SER A 53 9.34 -4.04 -0.17
N ALA A 54 9.78 -3.99 -1.43
CA ALA A 54 10.48 -2.81 -1.98
C ALA A 54 9.58 -1.57 -2.00
N LEU A 55 8.31 -1.72 -2.40
CA LEU A 55 7.33 -0.64 -2.37
C LEU A 55 7.09 -0.13 -0.95
N ARG A 56 6.95 -1.05 0.02
CA ARG A 56 6.80 -0.71 1.45
C ARG A 56 8.00 0.07 1.99
N ILE A 57 9.21 -0.42 1.73
CA ILE A 57 10.45 0.25 2.16
C ILE A 57 10.50 1.66 1.59
N GLN A 58 10.16 1.80 0.31
CA GLN A 58 10.16 3.10 -0.35
C GLN A 58 9.10 4.06 0.21
N TYR A 59 7.89 3.60 0.49
CA TYR A 59 6.86 4.39 1.17
C TYR A 59 7.37 4.96 2.49
N ASN A 60 8.00 4.12 3.32
CA ASN A 60 8.57 4.54 4.59
C ASN A 60 9.72 5.55 4.39
N ASN A 61 10.58 5.34 3.39
CA ASN A 61 11.68 6.27 3.09
C ASN A 61 11.19 7.63 2.61
N VAL A 62 10.13 7.67 1.77
CA VAL A 62 9.51 8.93 1.35
C VAL A 62 8.90 9.65 2.54
N LEU A 63 8.19 8.95 3.41
CA LEU A 63 7.62 9.54 4.63
C LEU A 63 8.71 10.16 5.51
N ARG A 64 9.85 9.47 5.69
CA ARG A 64 11.02 10.03 6.39
C ARG A 64 11.57 11.28 5.72
N ALA A 65 11.71 11.26 4.39
CA ALA A 65 12.23 12.39 3.63
C ALA A 65 11.32 13.63 3.75
N VAL A 66 10.01 13.45 3.64
CA VAL A 66 9.02 14.54 3.75
C VAL A 66 8.97 15.11 5.17
N LEU A 67 9.04 14.26 6.19
CA LEU A 67 9.02 14.67 7.60
C LEU A 67 10.40 15.06 8.16
N ARG A 68 11.47 14.99 7.35
CA ARG A 68 12.87 15.22 7.75
C ARG A 68 13.27 14.43 9.00
N LYS A 69 12.79 13.18 9.12
CA LYS A 69 13.14 12.31 10.25
C LYS A 69 14.47 11.59 9.99
N PRO A 70 15.27 11.31 11.03
CA PRO A 70 16.50 10.57 10.89
C PRO A 70 16.28 9.20 10.23
N ARG A 71 17.25 8.76 9.44
CA ARG A 71 17.20 7.46 8.74
C ARG A 71 17.08 6.27 9.68
N HIS A 72 17.64 6.39 10.89
CA HIS A 72 17.65 5.35 11.91
C HIS A 72 16.34 5.25 12.70
N CYS A 73 15.36 6.16 12.49
CA CYS A 73 14.05 5.98 13.09
C CYS A 73 13.35 4.75 12.51
N SER A 74 13.07 3.77 13.38
CA SER A 74 12.31 2.58 13.01
C SER A 74 10.93 2.97 12.48
N ALA A 75 10.41 2.21 11.52
CA ALA A 75 9.10 2.53 10.92
C ALA A 75 8.00 2.52 12.00
N LEU A 76 8.11 1.64 13.00
CA LEU A 76 7.19 1.56 14.12
C LEU A 76 7.23 2.83 14.99
N ALA A 77 8.43 3.36 15.29
CA ALA A 77 8.58 4.59 16.07
C ALA A 77 8.00 5.82 15.37
N MET A 78 7.89 5.81 14.04
CA MET A 78 7.22 6.89 13.29
C MET A 78 5.70 6.93 13.54
N PHE A 79 5.08 5.80 13.85
CA PHE A 79 3.63 5.66 14.08
C PHE A 79 3.27 5.53 15.57
N ALA A 80 4.18 5.03 16.41
CA ALA A 80 3.94 4.72 17.82
C ALA A 80 4.24 5.88 18.79
N ASN A 81 5.08 6.85 18.42
CA ASN A 81 5.38 7.98 19.32
C ASN A 81 4.16 8.91 19.43
N ALA A 82 3.54 8.96 20.60
CA ALA A 82 2.30 9.71 20.89
C ALA A 82 2.36 11.20 20.50
N LEU A 83 3.52 11.84 20.72
CA LEU A 83 3.77 13.26 20.39
C LEU A 83 3.79 13.52 18.87
N GLN A 84 4.12 12.50 18.07
CA GLN A 84 4.08 12.53 16.61
C GLN A 84 2.72 12.07 16.09
N CYS A 85 2.09 11.06 16.71
CA CYS A 85 0.82 10.46 16.29
C CYS A 85 -0.36 11.44 16.41
N LEU A 86 -0.36 12.32 17.43
CA LEU A 86 -1.36 13.39 17.58
C LEU A 86 -1.34 14.39 16.39
N ILE A 87 -0.18 14.57 15.76
CA ILE A 87 0.02 15.53 14.65
C ILE A 87 0.07 14.83 13.28
N VAL A 88 0.46 13.55 13.23
CA VAL A 88 0.75 12.78 12.01
C VAL A 88 -0.05 11.48 12.05
N HIS A 89 -1.36 11.55 11.85
CA HIS A 89 -2.22 10.35 11.74
C HIS A 89 -2.09 9.69 10.35
N VAL A 90 -0.88 9.28 9.94
CA VAL A 90 -0.66 8.64 8.65
C VAL A 90 -0.85 7.14 8.82
N ASP A 91 -1.73 6.53 8.03
CA ASP A 91 -1.90 5.08 8.05
C ASP A 91 -0.63 4.35 7.61
N ASP A 92 -0.39 3.20 8.23
CA ASP A 92 0.66 2.29 7.81
C ASP A 92 0.38 1.74 6.39
N PHE A 93 1.43 1.27 5.71
CA PHE A 93 1.31 0.76 4.34
C PHE A 93 0.31 -0.41 4.23
N PHE A 94 0.28 -1.33 5.19
CA PHE A 94 -0.64 -2.45 5.20
C PHE A 94 -2.09 -2.01 5.48
N ALA A 95 -2.29 -1.06 6.39
CA ALA A 95 -3.58 -0.46 6.69
C ALA A 95 -4.17 0.22 5.44
N ILE A 96 -3.35 0.93 4.67
CA ILE A 96 -3.78 1.52 3.38
C ILE A 96 -4.19 0.42 2.40
N MET A 97 -3.35 -0.59 2.22
CA MET A 97 -3.66 -1.69 1.28
C MET A 97 -4.94 -2.42 1.67
N ARG A 98 -5.15 -2.70 2.97
CA ARG A 98 -6.40 -3.29 3.49
C ARG A 98 -7.60 -2.39 3.27
N ARG A 99 -7.49 -1.09 3.59
CA ARG A 99 -8.59 -0.13 3.42
C ARG A 99 -9.00 -0.01 1.95
N ARG A 100 -8.03 0.00 1.03
CA ARG A 100 -8.30 0.07 -0.41
C ARG A 100 -8.96 -1.20 -0.95
N ALA A 101 -8.48 -2.38 -0.52
CA ALA A 101 -9.10 -3.66 -0.86
C ALA A 101 -10.54 -3.75 -0.36
N ALA A 102 -10.78 -3.46 0.93
CA ALA A 102 -12.12 -3.44 1.51
C ALA A 102 -13.04 -2.43 0.81
N SER A 103 -12.57 -1.21 0.56
CA SER A 103 -13.37 -0.19 -0.14
C SER A 103 -13.76 -0.62 -1.56
N MET A 104 -12.88 -1.32 -2.28
CA MET A 104 -13.19 -1.86 -3.61
C MET A 104 -14.17 -3.03 -3.52
N LEU A 105 -13.98 -3.93 -2.56
CA LEU A 105 -14.89 -5.03 -2.28
C LEU A 105 -16.31 -4.55 -1.97
N CYS A 106 -16.44 -3.60 -1.04
CA CYS A 106 -17.74 -3.01 -0.71
C CYS A 106 -18.41 -2.40 -1.94
N ARG A 107 -17.68 -1.66 -2.79
CA ARG A 107 -18.25 -1.09 -4.03
C ARG A 107 -18.66 -2.15 -5.05
N LEU A 108 -17.90 -3.24 -5.15
CA LEU A 108 -18.20 -4.33 -6.08
C LEU A 108 -19.47 -5.07 -5.63
N VAL A 109 -19.57 -5.40 -4.34
CA VAL A 109 -20.73 -6.08 -3.74
C VAL A 109 -21.96 -5.18 -3.74
N SER A 110 -21.80 -3.87 -3.51
CA SER A 110 -22.93 -2.92 -3.54
C SER A 110 -23.35 -2.51 -4.96
N SER A 111 -22.67 -2.99 -6.00
CA SER A 111 -22.98 -2.60 -7.36
C SER A 111 -24.23 -3.31 -7.86
N THR A 112 -25.14 -2.56 -8.49
CA THR A 112 -26.35 -3.12 -9.13
C THR A 112 -26.06 -3.75 -10.50
N ASN A 113 -24.82 -3.63 -10.98
CA ASN A 113 -24.41 -4.17 -12.27
C ASN A 113 -24.28 -5.70 -12.17
N THR A 114 -25.10 -6.41 -12.92
CA THR A 114 -25.16 -7.88 -12.91
C THR A 114 -23.83 -8.53 -13.29
N LEU A 115 -23.05 -7.94 -14.21
CA LEU A 115 -21.72 -8.44 -14.56
C LEU A 115 -20.74 -8.31 -13.40
N LEU A 116 -20.72 -7.16 -12.71
CA LEU A 116 -19.87 -7.00 -11.54
C LEU A 116 -20.30 -7.90 -10.38
N ASN A 117 -21.60 -8.13 -10.21
CA ASN A 117 -22.12 -9.01 -9.18
C ASN A 117 -21.77 -10.49 -9.45
N THR A 118 -21.85 -10.95 -10.70
CA THR A 118 -21.35 -12.30 -11.06
C THR A 118 -19.86 -12.48 -10.77
N TRP A 119 -19.05 -11.43 -11.00
CA TRP A 119 -17.63 -11.44 -10.62
C TRP A 119 -17.43 -11.37 -9.10
N ALA A 120 -18.22 -10.59 -8.39
CA ALA A 120 -18.19 -10.48 -6.93
C ALA A 120 -18.51 -11.81 -6.25
N ASN A 121 -19.43 -12.59 -6.80
CA ASN A 121 -19.81 -13.89 -6.25
C ASN A 121 -18.81 -15.01 -6.59
N LYS A 122 -17.84 -14.75 -7.47
CA LYS A 122 -16.80 -15.73 -7.83
C LYS A 122 -15.63 -15.71 -6.83
N LEU A 123 -15.83 -16.41 -5.71
CA LEU A 123 -14.87 -16.53 -4.59
C LEU A 123 -13.50 -17.11 -5.01
N ASP A 124 -13.44 -17.88 -6.10
CA ASP A 124 -12.20 -18.47 -6.61
C ASP A 124 -11.28 -17.49 -7.35
N SER A 125 -11.75 -16.27 -7.60
CA SER A 125 -10.95 -15.30 -8.36
C SER A 125 -9.63 -14.96 -7.65
N PRO A 126 -8.54 -14.73 -8.40
CA PRO A 126 -7.26 -14.34 -7.82
C PRO A 126 -7.31 -12.99 -7.09
N LEU A 127 -8.31 -12.15 -7.41
CA LEU A 127 -8.61 -10.89 -6.71
C LEU A 127 -9.13 -11.17 -5.30
N TRP A 128 -10.15 -12.02 -5.16
CA TRP A 128 -10.70 -12.43 -3.88
C TRP A 128 -9.64 -13.04 -2.95
N ARG A 129 -8.79 -13.93 -3.47
CA ARG A 129 -7.67 -14.50 -2.71
C ARG A 129 -6.66 -13.44 -2.26
N CYS A 130 -6.36 -12.48 -3.12
CA CYS A 130 -5.41 -11.41 -2.80
C CYS A 130 -5.96 -10.46 -1.74
N TRP A 131 -7.25 -10.12 -1.82
CA TRP A 131 -7.91 -9.24 -0.85
C TRP A 131 -8.08 -9.93 0.50
N ASN A 132 -8.54 -11.18 0.53
CA ASN A 132 -8.62 -11.97 1.77
C ASN A 132 -7.24 -12.16 2.41
N GLY A 133 -6.20 -12.42 1.62
CA GLY A 133 -4.82 -12.51 2.11
C GLY A 133 -4.29 -11.20 2.72
N ALA A 134 -4.79 -10.05 2.27
CA ALA A 134 -4.45 -8.76 2.87
C ALA A 134 -5.11 -8.57 4.25
N HIS A 135 -6.29 -9.16 4.48
CA HIS A 135 -7.04 -9.08 5.73
C HIS A 135 -6.59 -10.09 6.79
N THR A 136 -6.26 -11.32 6.41
CA THR A 136 -5.88 -12.40 7.34
C THR A 136 -4.41 -12.35 7.78
N GLY A 137 -3.60 -11.45 7.21
CA GLY A 137 -2.16 -11.43 7.47
C GLY A 137 -1.41 -12.65 6.94
N TYR A 138 -2.10 -13.53 6.19
CA TYR A 138 -1.55 -14.76 5.66
C TYR A 138 -0.54 -14.43 4.55
N ARG A 139 0.74 -14.47 4.91
CA ARG A 139 1.86 -14.38 3.97
C ARG A 139 1.72 -15.51 2.96
N ARG A 140 1.64 -15.20 1.67
CA ARG A 140 1.91 -16.18 0.61
C ARG A 140 3.32 -16.75 0.81
N ALA A 141 3.43 -17.88 1.50
CA ALA A 141 4.36 -18.90 1.08
C ALA A 141 3.82 -19.42 -0.26
N LYS A 142 4.60 -19.30 -1.33
CA LYS A 142 4.23 -19.99 -2.58
C LYS A 142 4.09 -21.49 -2.28
N PRO A 143 3.11 -22.21 -2.84
CA PRO A 143 3.33 -23.63 -3.08
C PRO A 143 4.57 -23.72 -3.97
N ARG A 144 5.58 -24.49 -3.55
CA ARG A 144 6.64 -24.91 -4.47
C ARG A 144 5.91 -25.60 -5.63
N ALA A 145 6.03 -25.04 -6.83
CA ALA A 145 5.61 -25.74 -8.02
C ALA A 145 6.54 -26.96 -8.16
N TRP A 146 6.07 -28.12 -7.71
CA TRP A 146 6.60 -29.40 -8.14
C TRP A 146 6.19 -29.57 -9.59
N PHE A 147 7.06 -29.19 -10.53
CA PHE A 147 7.02 -29.68 -11.90
C PHE A 147 8.45 -29.59 -12.48
N VAL A 148 9.23 -30.61 -12.17
CA VAL A 148 10.26 -31.13 -13.06
C VAL A 148 10.11 -32.65 -12.94
N GLY A 149 9.42 -33.25 -13.92
CA GLY A 149 9.50 -34.70 -14.10
C GLY A 149 10.91 -35.06 -14.56
N PRO A 150 11.49 -36.19 -14.15
CA PRO A 150 12.69 -36.68 -14.77
C PRO A 150 12.34 -37.48 -16.04
N VAL A 151 13.23 -37.29 -17.01
CA VAL A 151 13.47 -38.03 -18.25
C VAL A 151 13.57 -39.53 -17.98
#